data_AF-A0A653CA23-F1
#
_entry.id   AF-A0A653CA23-F1
#
_cell.length_a   1.000
_cell.length_b   1.000
_cell.length_c   1.000
_cell.angle_alpha   90.00
_cell.angle_beta   90.00
_cell.angle_gamma   90.00
#
_symmetry.space_group_name_H-M   'P 1'
#
loop_
_entity.id
_entity.type
_entity.pdbx_description
1 polymer ?
#
loop_
_entity_poly.entity_id
_entity_poly.type
_entity_poly.pdbx_seq_one_letter_code
_entity_poly.pdbx_strand_id
1 'polypeptide(L)'
;MATHTGTAKSRFGVTREEHRDLFTVPDEDALPHCVARDIRMSREIASEFQRLFGQVDELKRQGGRVGQVLELRSGQRRLYYLISKEKSYQRPTYRT
;
A
#
# COMPACT_ATOMS: atom_id res chain seq x y z
N MET A 1 -2.24 -17.01 -20.14
CA MET A 1 -2.04 -15.54 -20.29
C MET A 1 -3.42 -14.93 -20.15
N ALA A 2 -3.76 -14.31 -19.01
CA ALA A 2 -5.03 -13.61 -18.87
C ALA A 2 -4.83 -12.19 -19.41
N THR A 3 -5.34 -11.94 -20.61
CA THR A 3 -5.47 -10.59 -21.17
C THR A 3 -6.51 -9.85 -20.35
N HIS A 4 -6.06 -8.92 -19.50
CA HIS A 4 -6.95 -7.90 -18.94
C HIS A 4 -7.34 -6.96 -20.07
N THR A 5 -8.44 -7.28 -20.76
CA THR A 5 -9.20 -6.32 -21.56
C THR A 5 -9.89 -5.36 -20.61
N GLY A 6 -9.19 -4.28 -20.27
CA GLY A 6 -9.70 -3.23 -19.40
C GLY A 6 -10.87 -2.49 -20.05
N THR A 7 -12.10 -2.87 -19.67
CA THR A 7 -13.30 -2.01 -19.78
C THR A 7 -14.11 -2.08 -18.49
N ALA A 8 -13.44 -2.00 -17.34
CA ALA A 8 -14.13 -1.60 -16.11
C ALA A 8 -14.15 -0.08 -16.07
N LYS A 9 -15.30 0.52 -16.43
CA LYS A 9 -15.56 1.95 -16.23
C LYS A 9 -15.20 2.32 -14.78
N SER A 10 -14.42 3.38 -14.59
CA SER A 10 -14.28 4.06 -13.31
C SER A 10 -15.66 4.20 -12.65
N ARG A 11 -15.76 3.92 -11.35
CA ARG A 11 -16.99 4.12 -10.58
C ARG A 11 -17.19 5.62 -10.38
N PHE A 12 -17.69 6.29 -11.42
CA PHE A 12 -17.96 7.73 -11.40
C PHE A 12 -18.85 8.08 -10.20
N GLY A 13 -18.35 8.92 -9.29
CA GLY A 13 -19.09 9.45 -8.14
C GLY A 13 -18.62 9.02 -6.74
N VAL A 14 -17.73 8.03 -6.61
CA VAL A 14 -17.21 7.58 -5.28
C VAL A 14 -15.71 7.81 -5.08
N THR A 15 -15.01 8.26 -6.12
CA THR A 15 -13.56 8.56 -6.08
C THR A 15 -13.33 9.98 -6.56
N ARG A 16 -12.53 10.73 -5.81
CA ARG A 16 -12.01 12.05 -6.20
C ARG A 16 -10.52 11.94 -6.50
N GLU A 17 -10.10 12.43 -7.65
CA GLU A 17 -8.69 12.57 -8.01
C GLU A 17 -8.22 13.98 -7.63
N GLU A 18 -7.05 14.09 -7.00
CA GLU A 18 -6.45 15.36 -6.59
C GLU A 18 -4.97 15.41 -6.97
N HIS A 19 -4.51 16.56 -7.47
CA HIS A 19 -3.09 16.82 -7.65
C HIS A 19 -2.54 17.53 -6.41
N ARG A 20 -1.95 16.75 -5.50
CA ARG A 20 -1.40 17.23 -4.22
C ARG A 20 -0.35 16.26 -3.69
N ASP A 21 0.38 16.68 -2.67
CA ASP A 21 1.18 15.77 -1.87
C ASP A 21 0.27 14.90 -0.99
N LEU A 22 0.37 13.58 -1.17
CA LEU A 22 -0.38 12.56 -0.43
C LEU A 22 -0.20 12.70 1.08
N PHE A 23 0.99 13.06 1.57
CA PHE A 23 1.28 13.07 3.00
C PHE A 23 0.78 14.33 3.72
N THR A 24 0.25 15.30 2.97
CA THR A 24 -0.37 16.54 3.48
C THR A 24 -1.87 16.42 3.71
N VAL A 25 -2.48 15.26 3.47
CA VAL A 25 -3.88 15.02 3.81
C VAL A 25 -4.08 15.05 5.34
N PRO A 26 -5.30 15.29 5.85
CA PRO A 26 -5.57 15.26 7.28
C PRO A 26 -5.21 13.92 7.93
N ASP A 27 -4.87 13.90 9.22
CA ASP A 27 -4.44 12.67 9.92
C ASP A 27 -5.59 11.67 10.13
N GLU A 28 -6.84 12.14 10.12
CA GLU A 28 -8.04 11.31 10.12
C GLU A 28 -8.18 10.44 8.86
N ASP A 29 -7.57 10.87 7.73
CA ASP A 29 -7.54 10.10 6.50
C ASP A 29 -6.53 8.94 6.61
N ALA A 30 -7.00 7.74 6.26
CA ALA A 30 -6.15 6.58 6.21
C ALA A 30 -5.34 6.55 4.91
N LEU A 31 -4.07 6.15 5.00
CA LEU A 31 -3.19 6.03 3.83
C LEU A 31 -2.92 4.55 3.51
N PRO A 32 -3.52 4.00 2.44
CA PRO A 32 -3.17 2.67 1.96
C PRO A 32 -2.01 2.73 0.94
N HIS A 33 -1.14 1.73 0.96
CA HIS A 33 -0.23 1.45 -0.15
C HIS A 33 0.09 -0.05 -0.26
N CYS A 34 0.54 -0.47 -1.44
CA CYS A 34 0.90 -1.85 -1.69
C CYS A 34 2.37 -2.12 -1.36
N VAL A 35 2.65 -3.26 -0.72
CA VAL A 35 3.99 -3.74 -0.40
C VAL A 35 4.18 -5.22 -0.73
N ALA A 36 5.43 -5.66 -0.72
CA ALA A 36 5.77 -7.08 -0.73
C ALA A 36 5.83 -7.64 0.69
N ARG A 37 5.66 -8.96 0.84
CA ARG A 37 5.75 -9.66 2.13
C ARG A 37 7.09 -9.47 2.82
N ASP A 38 8.16 -9.28 2.07
CA ASP A 38 9.50 -9.03 2.62
C ASP A 38 9.68 -7.63 3.23
N ILE A 39 8.68 -6.75 3.14
CA ILE A 39 8.64 -5.38 3.69
C ILE A 39 9.91 -4.58 3.30
N ARG A 40 10.46 -4.85 2.10
CA ARG A 40 11.55 -4.05 1.53
C ARG A 40 10.96 -2.83 0.84
N MET A 41 10.84 -1.73 1.57
CA MET A 41 10.20 -0.47 1.13
C MET A 41 11.22 0.56 0.60
N SER A 42 12.19 0.13 -0.21
CA SER A 42 13.34 0.96 -0.57
C SER A 42 13.16 1.82 -1.83
N ARG A 43 11.95 1.92 -2.40
CA ARG A 43 11.70 2.60 -3.68
C ARG A 43 10.36 3.33 -3.71
N GLU A 44 10.30 4.39 -4.51
CA GLU A 44 9.10 5.14 -4.84
C GLU A 44 8.33 5.61 -3.59
N ILE A 45 7.00 5.61 -3.64
CA ILE A 45 6.20 6.06 -2.50
C ILE A 45 6.45 5.22 -1.25
N ALA A 46 6.84 3.95 -1.38
CA ALA A 46 7.12 3.09 -0.22
C ALA A 46 8.32 3.59 0.60
N SER A 47 9.35 4.18 -0.02
CA SER A 47 10.47 4.76 0.73
C SER A 47 10.05 5.99 1.52
N GLU A 48 9.10 6.78 1.00
CA GLU A 48 8.54 7.91 1.75
C GLU A 48 7.70 7.44 2.94
N PHE A 49 6.88 6.38 2.79
CA PHE A 49 6.17 5.76 3.92
C PHE A 49 7.16 5.27 4.99
N GLN A 50 8.26 4.63 4.58
CA GLN A 50 9.29 4.18 5.53
C GLN A 50 9.98 5.37 6.22
N ARG A 51 10.29 6.45 5.49
CA ARG A 51 10.93 7.65 6.03
C ARG A 51 10.04 8.40 7.03
N LEU A 52 8.75 8.51 6.73
CA LEU A 52 7.80 9.30 7.51
C LEU A 52 7.20 8.52 8.69
N PHE A 53 6.91 7.22 8.51
CA PHE A 53 6.18 6.44 9.51
C PHE A 53 7.01 5.32 10.15
N GLY A 54 8.07 4.87 9.47
CA GLY A 54 9.04 3.92 10.02
C GLY A 54 8.42 2.61 10.49
N GLN A 55 8.81 2.17 11.69
CA GLN A 55 8.22 1.02 12.41
C GLN A 55 8.19 -0.30 11.60
N VAL A 56 9.19 -0.48 10.74
CA VAL A 56 9.32 -1.66 9.86
C VAL A 56 9.35 -2.97 10.64
N ASP A 57 9.95 -2.98 11.83
CA ASP A 57 10.01 -4.19 12.64
C ASP A 57 8.66 -4.56 13.23
N GLU A 58 7.76 -3.60 13.47
CA GLU A 58 6.38 -3.89 13.86
C GLU A 58 5.62 -4.55 12.72
N LEU A 59 5.73 -4.01 11.51
CA LEU A 59 5.12 -4.62 10.32
C LEU A 59 5.62 -6.05 10.10
N LYS A 60 6.92 -6.30 10.28
CA LYS A 60 7.50 -7.65 10.19
C LYS A 60 6.95 -8.58 11.27
N ARG A 61 6.77 -8.12 12.51
CA ARG A 61 6.22 -8.93 13.61
C ARG A 61 4.78 -9.37 13.37
N GLN A 62 3.99 -8.58 12.64
CA GLN A 62 2.62 -8.95 12.27
C GLN A 62 2.55 -10.15 11.31
N GLY A 63 3.62 -10.44 10.56
CA GLY A 63 3.77 -11.69 9.82
C GLY A 63 2.76 -11.93 8.68
N GLY A 64 2.29 -10.85 8.03
CA GLY A 64 1.24 -10.97 7.00
C GLY A 64 1.66 -11.76 5.76
N ARG A 65 0.66 -12.23 5.01
CA ARG A 65 0.79 -12.99 3.76
C ARG A 65 0.21 -12.22 2.59
N VAL A 66 0.54 -12.64 1.36
CA VAL A 66 -0.08 -12.08 0.15
C VAL A 66 -1.60 -12.19 0.24
N GLY A 67 -2.30 -11.11 -0.08
CA GLY A 67 -3.75 -10.97 0.06
C GLY A 67 -4.23 -10.43 1.41
N GLN A 68 -3.32 -10.25 2.37
CA GLN A 68 -3.63 -9.65 3.67
C GLN A 68 -3.19 -8.19 3.75
N VAL A 69 -3.69 -7.50 4.79
CA VAL A 69 -3.37 -6.10 5.09
C VAL A 69 -2.75 -6.02 6.47
N LEU A 70 -1.66 -5.27 6.59
CA LEU A 70 -1.09 -4.88 7.88
C LEU A 70 -1.57 -3.48 8.23
N GLU A 71 -1.83 -3.23 9.51
CA GLU A 71 -2.18 -1.90 10.04
C GLU A 71 -1.03 -1.35 10.86
N LEU A 72 -0.73 -0.06 10.67
CA LEU A 72 0.17 0.68 11.55
C LEU A 72 -0.50 1.99 11.98
N ARG A 73 -0.21 2.42 13.21
CA ARG A 73 -0.71 3.68 13.75
C ARG A 73 0.42 4.66 13.97
N SER A 74 0.21 5.90 13.53
CA SER A 74 1.10 7.03 13.77
C SER A 74 0.26 8.20 14.27
N GLY A 75 0.14 8.34 15.59
CA GLY A 75 -0.84 9.26 16.18
C GLY A 75 -2.27 8.84 15.85
N GLN A 76 -3.07 9.75 15.26
CA GLN A 76 -4.43 9.46 14.81
C GLN A 76 -4.47 8.76 13.44
N ARG A 77 -3.36 8.79 12.70
CA ARG A 77 -3.30 8.25 11.34
C ARG A 77 -3.23 6.73 11.33
N ARG A 78 -4.08 6.15 10.48
CA ARG A 78 -4.11 4.71 10.14
C ARG A 78 -3.41 4.49 8.81
N LEU A 79 -2.42 3.61 8.80
CA LEU A 79 -1.66 3.24 7.62
C LEU A 79 -1.96 1.79 7.28
N TYR A 80 -2.29 1.52 6.01
CA TYR A 80 -2.62 0.18 5.55
C TYR A 80 -1.60 -0.31 4.52
N TYR A 81 -0.93 -1.40 4.84
CA TYR A 81 0.11 -2.01 4.01
C TYR A 81 -0.48 -3.27 3.35
N LEU A 82 -0.95 -3.14 2.12
CA LEU A 82 -1.57 -4.22 1.36
C LEU A 82 -0.48 -5.13 0.79
N ILE A 83 -0.40 -6.37 1.26
CA ILE A 83 0.61 -7.31 0.79
C ILE A 83 0.15 -7.91 -0.53
N SER A 84 0.67 -7.40 -1.64
CA SER A 84 0.24 -7.80 -3.00
C SER A 84 1.18 -8.80 -3.68
N LYS A 85 2.36 -9.04 -3.11
CA LYS A 85 3.37 -9.93 -3.68
C LYS A 85 4.32 -10.50 -2.63
N GLU A 86 5.00 -11.58 -2.99
CA GLU A 86 5.92 -12.28 -2.09
C GLU A 86 7.23 -11.50 -1.88
N LYS A 87 7.82 -10.95 -2.95
CA LYS A 87 9.11 -10.27 -2.92
C LYS A 87 9.08 -8.92 -3.63
N SER A 88 9.88 -7.96 -3.14
CA SER A 88 9.88 -6.59 -3.66
C SER A 88 10.27 -6.47 -5.14
N TYR A 89 11.13 -7.37 -5.63
CA TYR A 89 11.57 -7.42 -7.03
C TYR A 89 10.59 -8.11 -7.98
N GLN A 90 9.55 -8.76 -7.47
CA GLN A 90 8.53 -9.41 -8.31
C GLN A 90 7.57 -8.38 -8.89
N ARG A 91 7.06 -8.68 -10.09
CA ARG A 91 5.92 -7.98 -10.66
C ARG A 91 4.64 -8.51 -10.00
N PRO A 92 3.64 -7.67 -9.71
CA PRO A 92 2.34 -8.15 -9.28
C PRO A 92 1.75 -9.13 -10.31
N THR A 93 1.18 -10.24 -9.84
CA THR A 93 0.52 -11.25 -10.68
C THR A 93 -0.92 -11.43 -10.23
N TYR A 94 -1.83 -11.65 -11.19
CA TYR A 94 -3.21 -12.02 -10.88
C TYR A 94 -3.36 -13.48 -10.44
N ARG A 95 -2.33 -14.30 -10.68
CA ARG A 95 -2.21 -15.66 -10.16
C ARG A 95 -1.42 -15.59 -8.86
N THR A 96 -2.05 -16.03 -7.77
CA THR A 96 -1.41 -16.30 -6.47
C THR A 96 -0.34 -17.36 -6.60
#